data_AF-A0A2N4YNF9-F1
#
_entry.id   AF-A0A2N4YNF9-F1
#
_cell.length_a   1.000
_cell.length_b   1.000
_cell.length_c   1.000
_cell.angle_alpha   90.00
_cell.angle_beta   90.00
_cell.angle_gamma   90.00
#
_symmetry.space_group_name_H-M   'P 1'
#
loop_
_entity.id
_entity.type
_entity.pdbx_description
1 polymer ?
#
loop_
_entity_poly.entity_id
_entity_poly.type
_entity_poly.pdbx_seq_one_letter_code
_entity_poly.pdbx_strand_id
1 'polypeptide(L)'
;REIGFNVRSLLGRVVLANPPQMPPRTHRLLLVEVAGERWIADVGFGGQTLTAPIKLLADIPQQTPHGSYRLVHEGDEWTLQFNHHEHWQSMYHFDLGRQYASDYVMGNFWSAHWPQSHFRHHLLMCRHLPDGGKMTLTNFHFTHWENNHVVEK
;
A
#
# COMPACT_ATOMS: atom_id res chain seq x y z
N ARG A 1 -3.46 17.58 6.24
CA ARG A 1 -3.91 18.91 5.77
C ARG A 1 -4.13 19.84 6.94
N GLU A 2 -5.04 19.51 7.87
CA GLU A 2 -5.34 20.36 9.04
C GLU A 2 -4.11 20.66 9.91
N ILE A 3 -3.19 19.71 10.04
CA ILE A 3 -1.92 19.88 10.76
C ILE A 3 -0.79 20.52 9.91
N GLY A 4 -1.11 21.14 8.77
CA GLY A 4 -0.17 21.97 7.98
C GLY A 4 0.59 21.28 6.85
N PHE A 5 0.55 19.95 6.70
CA PHE A 5 1.20 19.28 5.57
C PHE A 5 0.54 19.61 4.22
N ASN A 6 1.37 19.87 3.21
CA ASN A 6 0.97 19.82 1.80
C ASN A 6 0.79 18.36 1.39
N VAL A 7 -0.44 17.96 1.10
CA VAL A 7 -0.79 16.57 0.78
C VAL A 7 -1.88 16.49 -0.26
N ARG A 8 -1.70 15.57 -1.20
CA ARG A 8 -2.71 15.16 -2.17
C ARG A 8 -2.73 13.65 -2.32
N SER A 9 -3.85 13.11 -2.79
CA SER A 9 -3.96 11.68 -3.03
C SER A 9 -3.52 11.34 -4.44
N LEU A 10 -2.99 10.12 -4.55
CA LEU A 10 -2.70 9.44 -5.80
C LEU A 10 -3.59 8.19 -5.88
N LEU A 11 -3.72 7.65 -7.09
CA LEU A 11 -4.34 6.36 -7.30
C LEU A 11 -3.33 5.39 -7.90
N GLY A 12 -3.35 4.16 -7.41
CA GLY A 12 -2.48 3.08 -7.83
C GLY A 12 -3.23 1.82 -8.24
N ARG A 13 -2.48 0.90 -8.86
CA ARG A 13 -2.95 -0.37 -9.42
C ARG A 13 -2.26 -1.51 -8.67
N VAL A 14 -3.03 -2.36 -7.98
CA VAL A 14 -2.48 -3.43 -7.13
C VAL A 14 -2.03 -4.61 -7.98
N VAL A 15 -0.73 -4.91 -7.99
CA VAL A 15 -0.13 -5.99 -8.79
C VAL A 15 0.48 -7.11 -7.95
N LEU A 16 0.21 -7.12 -6.64
CA LEU A 16 0.73 -8.10 -5.69
C LEU A 16 0.54 -9.56 -6.13
N ALA A 17 -0.61 -9.85 -6.77
CA ALA A 17 -0.96 -11.17 -7.29
C ALA A 17 -0.36 -11.50 -8.68
N ASN A 18 0.53 -10.66 -9.20
CA ASN A 18 1.10 -10.73 -10.56
C ASN A 18 0.04 -10.99 -11.64
N PRO A 19 -0.96 -10.09 -11.77
CA PRO A 19 -2.07 -10.29 -12.68
C PRO A 19 -1.60 -10.25 -14.15
N PRO A 20 -2.23 -11.03 -15.06
CA PRO A 20 -1.83 -11.09 -16.46
C PRO A 20 -2.15 -9.80 -17.24
N GLN A 21 -3.00 -8.93 -16.69
CA GLN A 21 -3.35 -7.64 -17.24
C GLN A 21 -3.28 -6.57 -16.16
N MET A 22 -2.94 -5.35 -16.56
CA MET A 22 -2.80 -4.23 -15.65
C MET A 22 -4.14 -3.89 -14.97
N PRO A 23 -4.27 -4.00 -13.64
CA PRO A 23 -5.53 -3.78 -12.93
C PRO A 23 -5.99 -2.31 -12.93
N PRO A 24 -7.26 -2.02 -12.62
CA PRO A 24 -7.74 -0.65 -12.50
C PRO A 24 -7.15 0.08 -11.29
N ARG A 25 -7.26 1.41 -11.32
CA ARG A 25 -6.87 2.33 -10.25
C ARG A 25 -7.82 2.22 -9.06
N THR A 26 -7.52 1.30 -8.15
CA THR A 26 -8.38 0.93 -7.02
C THR A 26 -7.75 1.19 -5.66
N HIS A 27 -6.44 1.43 -5.64
CA HIS A 27 -5.71 1.73 -4.42
C HIS A 27 -5.47 3.23 -4.29
N ARG A 28 -5.56 3.76 -3.07
CA ARG A 28 -5.35 5.18 -2.79
C ARG A 28 -4.22 5.34 -1.79
N LEU A 29 -3.26 6.17 -2.16
CA LEU A 29 -2.14 6.57 -1.31
C LEU A 29 -2.00 8.09 -1.29
N LEU A 30 -1.12 8.61 -0.44
CA LEU A 30 -0.85 10.03 -0.28
C LEU A 30 0.54 10.38 -0.79
N LEU A 31 0.64 11.50 -1.51
CA LEU A 31 1.88 12.22 -1.73
C LEU A 31 1.92 13.38 -0.73
N VAL A 32 2.98 13.42 0.07
CA VAL A 32 3.21 14.42 1.11
C VAL A 32 4.52 15.16 0.81
N GLU A 33 4.50 16.48 0.90
CA GLU A 33 5.70 17.30 0.80
C GLU A 33 6.14 17.76 2.18
N VAL A 34 7.41 17.52 2.52
CA VAL A 34 8.02 17.86 3.81
C VAL A 34 9.40 18.43 3.55
N ALA A 35 9.65 19.67 3.98
CA ALA A 35 10.94 20.36 3.84
C ALA A 35 11.52 20.34 2.41
N GLY A 36 10.67 20.47 1.39
CA GLY A 36 11.07 20.43 -0.03
C GLY A 36 11.24 19.03 -0.61
N GLU A 37 11.05 17.98 0.18
CA GLU A 37 11.14 16.59 -0.25
C GLU A 37 9.76 15.95 -0.40
N ARG A 38 9.65 15.00 -1.34
CA ARG A 38 8.42 14.26 -1.61
C ARG A 38 8.47 12.89 -0.96
N TRP A 39 7.37 12.52 -0.32
CA TRP A 39 7.19 11.26 0.39
C TRP A 39 5.85 10.65 0.02
N ILE A 40 5.76 9.32 0.04
CA ILE A 40 4.50 8.62 0.04
C ILE A 40 4.14 8.17 1.45
N ALA A 41 2.85 8.28 1.78
CA ALA A 41 2.27 7.69 2.98
C ALA A 41 1.05 6.86 2.58
N ASP A 42 0.97 5.64 3.10
CA ASP A 42 -0.10 4.71 2.78
C ASP A 42 -0.41 3.79 3.95
N VAL A 43 -1.55 4.06 4.59
CA VAL A 43 -2.07 3.30 5.72
C VAL A 43 -3.28 2.43 5.32
N GLY A 44 -3.56 2.32 4.02
CA GLY A 44 -4.78 1.72 3.48
C GLY A 44 -4.58 0.39 2.75
N PHE A 45 -3.35 -0.10 2.59
CA PHE A 45 -3.08 -1.31 1.79
C PHE A 45 -3.40 -2.63 2.51
N GLY A 46 -3.64 -2.60 3.83
CA GLY A 46 -3.93 -3.78 4.64
C GLY A 46 -2.68 -4.44 5.20
N GLY A 47 -2.53 -5.76 5.02
CA GLY A 47 -1.53 -6.59 5.72
C GLY A 47 -0.06 -6.17 5.54
N GLN A 48 0.26 -5.52 4.42
CA GLN A 48 1.61 -5.04 4.07
C GLN A 48 1.63 -3.51 3.90
N THR A 49 0.79 -2.77 4.61
CA THR A 49 0.76 -1.30 4.49
C THR A 49 2.05 -0.65 4.99
N LEU A 50 2.34 0.55 4.51
CA LEU A 50 3.46 1.33 5.02
C LEU A 50 3.18 1.78 6.46
N THR A 51 4.15 1.55 7.36
CA THR A 51 4.09 1.98 8.76
C THR A 51 5.03 3.14 9.08
N ALA A 52 5.76 3.61 8.06
CA ALA A 52 6.45 4.89 8.04
C ALA A 52 6.37 5.47 6.62
N PRO A 53 6.47 6.81 6.45
CA PRO A 53 6.55 7.41 5.13
C PRO A 53 7.78 6.92 4.36
N ILE A 54 7.63 6.73 3.05
CA ILE A 54 8.72 6.34 2.14
C ILE A 54 9.06 7.53 1.27
N LYS A 55 10.32 7.93 1.24
CA LYS A 55 10.80 9.01 0.37
C LYS A 55 10.59 8.60 -1.07
N LEU A 56 10.08 9.51 -1.90
CA LEU A 56 9.84 9.28 -3.32
C LEU A 56 11.17 9.33 -4.09
N LEU A 57 11.95 8.26 -3.96
CA LEU A 57 13.29 8.09 -4.49
C LEU A 57 13.47 6.64 -4.94
N ALA A 58 13.93 6.45 -6.17
CA ALA A 58 14.05 5.13 -6.78
C ALA A 58 15.26 4.35 -6.26
N ASP A 59 15.15 3.02 -6.34
CA ASP A 59 16.21 2.02 -6.19
C ASP A 59 16.95 2.00 -4.85
N ILE A 60 16.41 2.71 -3.86
CA ILE A 60 16.94 2.74 -2.49
C ILE A 60 16.01 1.97 -1.56
N PRO A 61 16.49 0.90 -0.89
CA PRO A 61 15.80 0.27 0.21
C PRO A 61 15.60 1.24 1.37
N GLN A 62 14.38 1.31 1.87
CA GLN A 62 13.94 2.19 2.95
C GLN A 62 13.26 1.35 4.03
N GLN A 63 13.78 1.45 5.25
CA GLN A 63 13.29 0.68 6.38
C GLN A 63 12.09 1.35 7.03
N THR A 64 11.10 0.52 7.36
CA THR A 64 9.96 0.88 8.20
C THR A 64 9.93 -0.06 9.41
N PRO A 65 9.15 0.25 10.46
CA PRO A 65 9.02 -0.67 11.59
C PRO A 65 8.53 -2.08 11.22
N HIS A 66 7.87 -2.26 10.06
CA HIS A 66 7.26 -3.54 9.66
C HIS A 66 7.84 -4.11 8.35
N GLY A 67 9.00 -3.62 7.91
CA GLY A 67 9.68 -4.19 6.75
C GLY A 67 10.46 -3.17 5.92
N SER A 68 11.18 -3.72 4.94
CA SER A 68 11.99 -2.98 3.98
C SER A 68 11.22 -2.81 2.67
N TYR A 69 11.13 -1.57 2.20
CA TYR A 69 10.44 -1.21 0.98
C TYR A 69 11.40 -0.50 0.03
N ARG A 70 11.13 -0.54 -1.27
CA ARG A 70 11.81 0.31 -2.24
C ARG A 70 10.83 0.79 -3.29
N LEU A 71 11.18 1.88 -3.93
CA LEU A 71 10.49 2.36 -5.11
C LEU A 71 11.33 2.05 -6.34
N VAL A 72 10.69 1.63 -7.42
CA VAL A 72 11.27 1.57 -8.76
C VAL A 72 10.58 2.63 -9.61
N HIS A 73 11.31 3.29 -10.51
CA HIS A 73 10.77 4.32 -11.38
C HIS A 73 11.10 4.03 -12.84
N GLU A 74 10.06 3.83 -13.65
CA GLU A 74 10.18 3.51 -15.07
C GLU A 74 9.28 4.48 -15.87
N GLY A 75 9.90 5.36 -16.66
CA GLY A 75 9.18 6.43 -17.36
C GLY A 75 8.51 7.39 -16.37
N ASP A 76 7.18 7.43 -16.39
CA ASP A 76 6.35 8.23 -15.48
C ASP A 76 5.69 7.39 -14.36
N GLU A 77 5.99 6.09 -14.30
CA GLU A 77 5.36 5.15 -13.37
C GLU A 77 6.31 4.79 -12.22
N TRP A 78 5.77 4.84 -11.00
CA TRP A 78 6.43 4.39 -9.78
C TRP A 78 5.85 3.05 -9.37
N THR A 79 6.71 2.16 -8.87
CA THR A 79 6.31 0.87 -8.31
C THR A 79 6.79 0.76 -6.89
N LEU A 80 5.89 0.60 -5.92
CA LEU A 80 6.29 0.21 -4.57
C LEU A 80 6.52 -1.29 -4.53
N GLN A 81 7.69 -1.70 -4.04
CA GLN A 81 8.04 -3.09 -3.78
C GLN A 81 8.35 -3.28 -2.30
N PHE A 82 8.04 -4.45 -1.78
CA PHE A 82 8.48 -4.86 -0.44
C PHE A 82 9.46 -6.03 -0.54
N ASN A 83 10.40 -6.08 0.39
CA ASN A 83 11.35 -7.19 0.50
C ASN A 83 10.71 -8.33 1.30
N HIS A 84 10.56 -9.48 0.64
CA HIS A 84 10.09 -10.73 1.21
C HIS A 84 11.18 -11.78 1.02
N HIS A 85 11.84 -12.20 2.10
CA HIS A 85 12.90 -13.20 2.07
C HIS A 85 13.95 -12.95 0.97
N GLU A 86 14.52 -11.74 0.95
CA GLU A 86 15.54 -11.30 -0.03
C GLU A 86 15.04 -11.12 -1.48
N HIS A 87 13.73 -11.26 -1.69
CA HIS A 87 13.10 -11.01 -2.98
C HIS A 87 12.21 -9.78 -2.93
N TRP A 88 12.32 -8.93 -3.95
CA TRP A 88 11.46 -7.76 -4.09
C TRP A 88 10.18 -8.13 -4.81
N GLN A 89 9.04 -8.00 -4.12
CA GLN A 89 7.72 -8.22 -4.69
C GLN A 89 7.01 -6.89 -4.93
N SER A 90 6.54 -6.68 -6.16
CA SER A 90 5.76 -5.50 -6.53
C SER A 90 4.39 -5.51 -5.85
N MET A 91 4.04 -4.41 -5.18
CA MET A 91 2.77 -4.26 -4.49
C MET A 91 1.76 -3.53 -5.37
N TYR A 92 2.13 -2.32 -5.80
CA TYR A 92 1.28 -1.49 -6.65
C TYR A 92 2.09 -0.51 -7.49
N HIS A 93 1.57 -0.20 -8.66
CA HIS A 93 2.04 0.87 -9.53
C HIS A 93 1.24 2.15 -9.31
N PHE A 94 1.86 3.31 -9.47
CA PHE A 94 1.19 4.60 -9.41
C PHE A 94 1.94 5.66 -10.21
N ASP A 95 1.22 6.70 -10.64
CA ASP A 95 1.80 7.91 -11.22
C ASP A 95 1.51 9.12 -10.33
N LEU A 96 2.14 10.25 -10.65
CA LEU A 96 1.95 11.50 -9.91
C LEU A 96 0.80 12.34 -10.44
N GLY A 97 -0.04 11.81 -11.33
CA GLY A 97 -1.17 12.51 -11.93
C GLY A 97 -2.15 13.04 -10.89
N ARG A 98 -2.77 14.19 -11.20
CA ARG A 98 -3.80 14.78 -10.34
C ARG A 98 -5.04 13.88 -10.33
N GLN A 99 -5.60 13.68 -9.14
CA GLN A 99 -6.84 12.92 -8.93
C GLN A 99 -7.91 13.83 -8.31
N TYR A 100 -9.17 13.51 -8.57
CA TYR A 100 -10.35 14.19 -8.08
C TYR A 100 -11.19 13.27 -7.20
N ALA A 101 -12.12 13.86 -6.44
CA ALA A 101 -12.97 13.09 -5.54
C ALA A 101 -13.77 11.99 -6.26
N SER A 102 -14.24 12.28 -7.48
CA SER A 102 -14.94 11.33 -8.36
C SER A 102 -14.10 10.10 -8.70
N ASP A 103 -12.78 10.26 -8.86
CA ASP A 103 -11.88 9.16 -9.21
C ASP A 103 -11.78 8.17 -8.05
N TYR A 104 -11.76 8.66 -6.82
CA TYR A 104 -11.79 7.81 -5.62
C TYR A 104 -13.13 7.10 -5.46
N VAL A 105 -14.23 7.78 -5.76
CA VAL A 105 -15.58 7.17 -5.73
C VAL A 105 -15.69 6.06 -6.75
N MET A 106 -15.16 6.26 -7.97
CA MET A 106 -15.11 5.22 -9.00
C MET A 106 -14.26 4.02 -8.56
N GLY A 107 -13.06 4.26 -8.02
CA GLY A 107 -12.19 3.20 -7.50
C GLY A 107 -12.85 2.43 -6.36
N ASN A 108 -13.48 3.13 -5.41
CA ASN A 108 -14.24 2.52 -4.31
C ASN A 108 -15.44 1.72 -4.82
N PHE A 109 -16.22 2.28 -5.74
CA PHE A 109 -17.38 1.60 -6.31
C PHE A 109 -16.97 0.30 -6.99
N TRP A 110 -15.90 0.32 -7.79
CA TRP A 110 -15.32 -0.88 -8.40
C TRP A 110 -14.93 -1.91 -7.33
N SER A 111 -14.13 -1.52 -6.34
CA SER A 111 -13.69 -2.42 -5.27
C SER A 111 -14.84 -2.99 -4.44
N ALA A 112 -15.92 -2.24 -4.23
CA ALA A 112 -17.04 -2.67 -3.39
C ALA A 112 -18.15 -3.43 -4.14
N HIS A 113 -18.30 -3.20 -5.46
CA HIS A 113 -19.46 -3.71 -6.22
C HIS A 113 -19.11 -4.62 -7.39
N TRP A 114 -17.88 -4.57 -7.92
CA TRP A 114 -17.52 -5.46 -9.02
C TRP A 114 -17.64 -6.92 -8.57
N PRO A 115 -18.41 -7.78 -9.30
CA PRO A 115 -18.73 -9.12 -8.81
C PRO A 115 -17.54 -9.99 -8.43
N GLN A 116 -16.38 -9.81 -9.08
CA GLN A 116 -15.16 -10.58 -8.82
C GLN A 116 -14.17 -9.87 -7.87
N SER A 117 -14.56 -8.75 -7.26
CA SER A 117 -13.68 -8.06 -6.31
C SER A 117 -13.40 -8.94 -5.09
N HIS A 118 -12.12 -9.11 -4.76
CA HIS A 118 -11.66 -9.89 -3.61
C HIS A 118 -12.32 -9.45 -2.30
N PHE A 119 -12.55 -8.14 -2.14
CA PHE A 119 -13.18 -7.55 -0.95
C PHE A 119 -14.64 -7.95 -0.74
N ARG A 120 -15.31 -8.56 -1.74
CA ARG A 120 -16.70 -9.03 -1.63
C ARG A 120 -16.81 -10.50 -1.25
N HIS A 121 -15.69 -11.23 -1.28
CA HIS A 121 -15.66 -12.68 -1.08
C HIS A 121 -14.91 -13.10 0.19
N HIS A 122 -14.25 -12.16 0.87
CA HIS A 122 -13.49 -12.41 2.08
C HIS A 122 -13.69 -11.29 3.10
N LEU A 123 -13.86 -11.66 4.37
CA LEU A 123 -13.70 -10.74 5.48
C LEU A 123 -12.19 -10.55 5.71
N LEU A 124 -11.74 -9.30 5.61
CA LEU A 124 -10.34 -8.94 5.76
C LEU A 124 -10.21 -7.87 6.86
N MET A 125 -9.39 -8.15 7.86
CA MET A 125 -8.98 -7.16 8.86
C MET A 125 -7.47 -7.24 9.09
N CYS A 126 -6.87 -6.08 9.33
CA CYS A 126 -5.47 -5.99 9.71
C CYS A 126 -5.29 -4.86 10.73
N ARG A 127 -4.52 -5.13 11.78
CA ARG A 127 -4.11 -4.14 12.78
C ARG A 127 -2.61 -4.26 13.01
N HIS A 128 -1.90 -3.15 12.83
CA HIS A 128 -0.49 -3.07 13.20
C HIS A 128 -0.36 -2.75 14.69
N LEU A 129 0.69 -3.27 15.31
CA LEU A 129 1.05 -3.09 16.71
C LEU A 129 2.41 -2.35 16.79
N PRO A 130 2.82 -1.88 17.97
CA PRO A 130 4.19 -1.42 18.17
C PRO A 130 5.23 -2.51 17.84
N ASP A 131 6.49 -2.09 17.67
CA ASP A 131 7.66 -2.97 17.59
C ASP A 131 7.59 -4.04 16.49
N GLY A 132 6.93 -3.72 15.37
CA GLY A 132 6.87 -4.58 14.19
C GLY A 132 5.81 -5.70 14.26
N GLY A 133 4.99 -5.71 15.31
CA GLY A 133 3.90 -6.68 15.46
C GLY A 133 2.69 -6.35 14.57
N LYS A 134 1.92 -7.37 14.17
CA LYS A 134 0.62 -7.16 13.52
C LYS A 134 -0.34 -8.32 13.74
N MET A 135 -1.63 -8.03 13.66
CA MET A 135 -2.70 -9.02 13.68
C MET A 135 -3.45 -8.97 12.36
N THR A 136 -3.71 -10.13 11.78
CA THR A 136 -4.49 -10.27 10.54
C THR A 136 -5.65 -11.23 10.76
N LEU A 137 -6.81 -10.93 10.15
CA LEU A 137 -7.93 -11.85 10.07
C LEU A 137 -8.35 -11.99 8.60
N THR A 138 -8.35 -13.23 8.10
CA THR A 138 -8.93 -13.58 6.81
C THR A 138 -10.02 -14.61 7.04
N ASN A 139 -11.29 -14.20 6.91
CA ASN A 139 -12.45 -14.99 7.31
C ASN A 139 -12.35 -15.42 8.79
N PHE A 140 -12.12 -16.70 9.05
CA PHE A 140 -11.96 -17.26 10.40
C PHE A 140 -10.50 -17.51 10.79
N HIS A 141 -9.55 -17.19 9.90
CA HIS A 141 -8.13 -17.40 10.14
C HIS A 141 -7.52 -16.15 10.76
N PHE A 142 -7.37 -16.18 12.08
CA PHE A 142 -6.61 -15.20 12.83
C PHE A 142 -5.12 -15.52 12.69
N THR A 143 -4.27 -14.50 12.73
CA THR A 143 -2.82 -14.69 12.83
C THR A 143 -2.22 -13.49 13.55
N HIS A 144 -1.48 -13.75 14.62
CA HIS A 144 -0.66 -12.75 15.30
C HIS A 144 0.79 -12.92 14.87
N TRP A 145 1.41 -11.82 14.48
CA TRP A 145 2.79 -11.75 14.01
C TRP A 145 3.61 -10.86 14.93
N GLU A 146 4.82 -11.29 15.28
CA GLU A 146 5.85 -10.49 15.96
C GLU A 146 7.16 -10.62 15.17
N ASN A 147 7.80 -9.49 14.82
CA ASN A 147 9.06 -9.48 14.05
C ASN A 147 9.01 -10.35 12.78
N ASN A 148 7.89 -10.30 12.03
CA ASN A 148 7.61 -11.15 10.85
C ASN A 148 7.49 -12.67 11.11
N HIS A 149 7.36 -13.08 12.37
CA HIS A 149 7.12 -14.47 12.74
C HIS A 149 5.71 -14.65 13.30
N VAL A 150 5.06 -15.75 12.94
CA VAL A 150 3.74 -16.08 13.49
C VAL A 150 3.90 -16.59 14.92
N VAL A 151 3.19 -15.97 15.87
CA VAL A 151 3.16 -16.37 17.28
C VAL A 151 1.82 -16.98 17.71
N GLU A 152 0.74 -16.74 16.95
CA GLU A 152 -0.60 -17.30 17.22
C GLU A 152 -1.39 -17.48 15.90
N LYS A 153 -2.23 -18.52 15.81
CA LYS A 153 -3.13 -18.82 14.67
C LYS A 153 -4.47 -19.37 15.13
#